data_AF-A0A2R6N2P0-F1
#
_entry.id   AF-A0A2R6N2P0-F1
#
_cell.length_a   1.000
_cell.length_b   1.000
_cell.length_c   1.000
_cell.angle_alpha   90.00
_cell.angle_beta   90.00
_cell.angle_gamma   90.00
#
_symmetry.space_group_name_H-M   'P 1'
#
loop_
_entity.id
_entity.type
_entity.pdbx_description
1 polymer ?
#
loop_
_entity_poly.entity_id
_entity_poly.type
_entity_poly.pdbx_seq_one_letter_code
_entity_poly.pdbx_strand_id
1 'polypeptide(L)'
;MTRDYRQLRDPNAEYTMRDLSSEAMGVTDSGGARDVEITDIQTTMVDGNFPWTLVRVYTDAGVVGTGEAYWGAGVPELIDRMTPFIVGENPLDVDRLYEHLVQKMSGEGSVEGVTVTAISGIEVALHDLAG
;
A
#
# COMPACT_ATOMS: atom_id res chain seq x y z
N MET A 1 -19.09 4.27 -15.50
CA MET A 1 -17.80 3.62 -15.82
C MET A 1 -16.87 4.01 -14.69
N THR A 2 -16.60 3.09 -13.76
CA THR A 2 -15.70 3.37 -12.62
C THR A 2 -14.29 3.54 -13.18
N ARG A 3 -13.60 4.58 -12.73
CA ARG A 3 -12.23 4.87 -13.15
C ARG A 3 -11.31 3.85 -12.47
N ASP A 4 -10.40 3.23 -13.21
CA ASP A 4 -9.36 2.36 -12.65
C ASP A 4 -8.21 3.25 -12.17
N TYR A 5 -7.97 3.31 -10.86
CA TYR A 5 -6.96 4.17 -10.28
C TYR A 5 -5.55 3.55 -10.36
N ARG A 6 -5.46 2.22 -10.54
CA ARG A 6 -4.20 1.49 -10.73
C ARG A 6 -3.51 1.87 -12.04
N GLN A 7 -4.29 2.26 -13.05
CA GLN A 7 -3.79 2.65 -14.38
C GLN A 7 -3.41 4.13 -14.51
N LEU A 8 -3.51 4.92 -13.43
CA LEU A 8 -3.12 6.32 -13.49
C LEU A 8 -1.60 6.46 -13.64
N ARG A 9 -1.18 7.29 -14.60
CA ARG A 9 0.24 7.64 -14.78
C ARG A 9 0.77 8.22 -13.48
N ASP A 10 1.88 7.68 -13.01
CA ASP A 10 2.63 8.20 -11.88
C ASP A 10 3.60 9.30 -12.32
N PRO A 11 3.31 10.59 -12.02
CA PRO A 11 4.24 11.66 -12.34
C PRO A 11 5.53 11.57 -11.51
N ASN A 12 5.49 11.02 -10.29
CA ASN A 12 6.63 10.98 -9.40
C ASN A 12 7.70 9.97 -9.85
N ALA A 13 7.35 9.04 -10.74
CA ALA A 13 8.31 8.17 -11.43
C ALA A 13 9.30 8.93 -12.32
N GLU A 14 8.96 10.12 -12.80
CA GLU A 14 9.79 10.86 -13.78
C GLU A 14 10.55 12.04 -13.17
N TYR A 15 10.07 12.61 -12.05
CA TYR A 15 10.52 13.94 -11.61
C TYR A 15 11.35 13.98 -10.32
N THR A 16 11.04 13.20 -9.27
CA THR A 16 11.56 13.56 -7.93
C THR A 16 11.53 12.44 -6.89
N MET A 17 11.97 11.22 -7.21
CA MET A 17 12.02 10.16 -6.18
C MET A 17 13.25 9.27 -6.25
N ARG A 18 13.62 8.76 -5.09
CA ARG A 18 14.50 7.61 -4.98
C ARG A 18 13.66 6.39 -5.31
N ASP A 19 14.17 5.52 -6.17
CA ASP A 19 13.51 4.25 -6.43
C ASP A 19 13.75 3.33 -5.23
N LEU A 20 12.70 3.13 -4.43
CA LEU A 20 12.73 2.25 -3.25
C LEU A 20 12.09 0.88 -3.52
N SER A 21 11.85 0.53 -4.79
CA SER A 21 11.45 -0.84 -5.16
C SER A 21 12.52 -1.84 -4.73
N SER A 22 12.09 -3.09 -4.47
CA SER A 22 13.00 -4.19 -4.14
C SER A 22 14.13 -4.35 -5.16
N GLU A 23 13.81 -4.26 -6.46
CA GLU A 23 14.76 -4.34 -7.57
C GLU A 23 15.80 -3.22 -7.49
N ALA A 24 15.36 -1.96 -7.37
CA ALA A 24 16.27 -0.81 -7.34
C ALA A 24 17.15 -0.77 -6.08
N MET A 25 16.63 -1.28 -4.97
CA MET A 25 17.35 -1.36 -3.70
C MET A 25 18.31 -2.57 -3.63
N GLY A 26 18.30 -3.44 -4.65
CA GLY A 26 19.15 -4.63 -4.69
C GLY A 26 18.86 -5.60 -3.55
N VAL A 27 17.60 -5.67 -3.11
CA VAL A 27 17.15 -6.59 -2.06
C VAL A 27 17.18 -8.00 -2.67
N THR A 28 18.26 -8.72 -2.40
CA THR A 28 18.54 -10.05 -2.98
C THR A 28 18.42 -11.19 -1.96
N ASP A 29 18.16 -10.87 -0.69
CA ASP A 29 18.06 -11.88 0.37
C ASP A 29 16.66 -12.52 0.35
N SER A 30 16.53 -13.60 -0.43
CA SER A 30 15.37 -14.49 -0.36
C SER A 30 15.38 -15.10 1.03
N GLY A 31 14.62 -14.53 1.97
CA GLY A 31 14.58 -14.92 3.39
C GLY A 31 14.05 -16.35 3.67
N GLY A 32 14.17 -17.26 2.70
CA GLY A 32 13.71 -18.63 2.74
C GLY A 32 12.20 -18.67 2.92
N ALA A 33 11.76 -19.10 4.10
CA ALA A 33 10.34 -19.10 4.48
C ALA A 33 9.70 -17.69 4.57
N ARG A 34 10.50 -16.63 4.41
CA ARG A 34 10.07 -15.22 4.39
C ARG A 34 10.05 -14.61 2.98
N ASP A 35 10.27 -15.43 1.96
CA ASP A 35 10.11 -15.04 0.56
C ASP A 35 8.61 -15.08 0.24
N VAL A 36 7.98 -13.91 0.34
CA VAL A 36 6.54 -13.69 0.23
C VAL A 36 6.33 -12.43 -0.59
N GLU A 37 5.38 -12.45 -1.51
CA GLU A 37 5.06 -11.32 -2.37
C GLU A 37 3.62 -10.86 -2.14
N ILE A 38 3.42 -9.54 -2.10
CA ILE A 38 2.09 -8.95 -2.15
C ILE A 38 1.50 -9.18 -3.54
N THR A 39 0.31 -9.77 -3.61
CA THR A 39 -0.38 -10.10 -4.87
C THR A 39 -1.51 -9.15 -5.21
N ASP A 40 -2.19 -8.61 -4.20
CA ASP A 40 -3.27 -7.64 -4.38
C ASP A 40 -3.57 -6.90 -3.07
N ILE A 41 -4.24 -5.76 -3.19
CA ILE A 41 -4.80 -5.02 -2.07
C ILE A 41 -6.25 -4.72 -2.37
N GLN A 42 -7.11 -4.98 -1.40
CA GLN A 42 -8.55 -4.72 -1.53
C GLN A 42 -9.06 -3.97 -0.32
N THR A 43 -10.11 -3.20 -0.54
CA THR A 43 -10.77 -2.45 0.50
C THR A 43 -12.25 -2.78 0.53
N THR A 44 -12.84 -2.71 1.71
CA THR A 44 -14.29 -2.69 1.87
C THR A 44 -14.67 -1.63 2.89
N MET A 45 -15.72 -0.90 2.59
CA MET A 45 -16.31 0.02 3.57
C MET A 45 -17.44 -0.69 4.31
N VAL A 46 -17.45 -0.53 5.63
CA VAL A 46 -18.49 -1.07 6.51
C VAL A 46 -19.17 0.08 7.24
N ASP A 47 -20.49 0.16 7.09
CA ASP A 47 -21.28 1.16 7.80
C ASP A 47 -21.38 0.83 9.29
N GLY A 48 -20.95 1.75 10.14
CA GLY A 48 -21.04 1.66 11.60
C GLY A 48 -21.45 2.99 12.23
N ASN A 49 -20.82 3.36 13.36
CA ASN A 49 -20.90 4.72 13.89
C ASN A 49 -20.27 5.78 12.95
N PHE A 50 -19.28 5.36 12.18
CA PHE A 50 -18.66 6.04 11.03
C PHE A 50 -18.51 5.02 9.89
N PRO A 51 -18.24 5.44 8.65
CA PRO A 51 -17.85 4.50 7.59
C PRO A 51 -16.43 3.99 7.86
N TRP A 52 -16.29 2.70 8.17
CA TRP A 52 -15.01 2.05 8.45
C TRP A 52 -14.39 1.54 7.16
N THR A 53 -13.16 1.93 6.83
CA THR A 53 -12.46 1.43 5.64
C THR A 53 -11.50 0.32 6.04
N LEU A 54 -11.90 -0.93 5.79
CA LEU A 54 -11.05 -2.09 6.03
C LEU A 54 -10.16 -2.34 4.82
N VAL A 55 -8.90 -2.70 5.09
CA VAL A 55 -7.86 -2.96 4.09
C VAL A 55 -7.42 -4.42 4.23
N ARG A 56 -7.31 -5.13 3.10
CA ARG A 56 -6.75 -6.48 3.04
C ARG A 56 -5.57 -6.50 2.07
N VAL A 57 -4.43 -7.01 2.53
CA VAL A 57 -3.22 -7.22 1.72
C VAL A 57 -3.04 -8.72 1.52
N TYR A 58 -3.19 -9.17 0.28
CA TYR A 58 -3.10 -10.57 -0.09
C TYR A 58 -1.67 -10.92 -0.49
N THR A 59 -1.23 -12.14 -0.16
CA THR A 59 0.11 -12.63 -0.48
C THR A 59 0.07 -13.95 -1.25
N ASP A 60 1.15 -14.26 -1.96
CA ASP A 60 1.34 -15.53 -2.67
C ASP A 60 1.49 -16.74 -1.73
N ALA A 61 1.91 -16.50 -0.48
CA ALA A 61 1.98 -17.49 0.59
C ALA A 61 0.59 -17.90 1.15
N GLY A 62 -0.49 -17.26 0.70
CA GLY A 62 -1.86 -17.56 1.13
C GLY A 62 -2.24 -16.97 2.50
N VAL A 63 -1.35 -16.19 3.12
CA VAL A 63 -1.62 -15.40 4.34
C VAL A 63 -2.10 -14.02 3.93
N VAL A 64 -2.98 -13.40 4.73
CA VAL A 64 -3.58 -12.10 4.42
C VAL A 64 -3.46 -11.19 5.62
N GLY A 65 -2.95 -9.98 5.39
CA GLY A 65 -2.89 -8.92 6.38
C GLY A 65 -4.18 -8.13 6.42
N THR A 66 -4.58 -7.73 7.62
CA THR A 66 -5.76 -6.91 7.88
C THR A 66 -5.35 -5.58 8.47
N GLY A 67 -5.83 -4.50 7.86
CA GLY A 67 -5.61 -3.15 8.34
C GLY A 67 -6.88 -2.32 8.27
N GLU A 68 -6.79 -1.11 8.81
CA GLU A 68 -7.88 -0.16 8.83
C GLU A 68 -7.35 1.23 8.50
N ALA A 69 -7.99 1.88 7.54
CA ALA A 69 -7.79 3.29 7.27
C ALA A 69 -8.92 4.09 7.94
N TYR A 70 -8.55 5.17 8.62
CA TYR A 70 -9.52 6.14 9.13
C TYR A 70 -10.39 6.68 7.97
N TRP A 71 -11.59 7.16 8.30
CA TRP A 71 -12.55 7.55 7.27
C TRP A 71 -12.13 8.83 6.54
N GLY A 72 -12.47 8.91 5.26
CA GLY A 72 -12.19 10.08 4.42
C GLY A 72 -12.69 9.87 3.00
N ALA A 73 -13.04 10.96 2.31
CA ALA A 73 -13.45 10.88 0.92
C ALA A 73 -12.25 10.45 0.05
N GLY A 74 -12.43 9.41 -0.76
CA GLY A 74 -11.40 8.95 -1.69
C GLY A 74 -10.39 7.95 -1.13
N VAL A 75 -10.54 7.48 0.13
CA VAL A 75 -9.58 6.54 0.74
C VAL A 75 -9.49 5.22 -0.03
N PRO A 76 -10.60 4.53 -0.40
CA PRO A 76 -10.53 3.33 -1.23
C PRO A 76 -9.82 3.55 -2.57
N GLU A 77 -10.08 4.68 -3.22
CA GLU A 77 -9.48 5.06 -4.50
C GLU A 77 -7.98 5.37 -4.38
N LEU A 78 -7.54 5.94 -3.26
CA LEU A 78 -6.13 6.16 -2.95
C LEU A 78 -5.41 4.84 -2.68
N ILE A 79 -6.04 3.89 -1.98
CA ILE A 79 -5.48 2.55 -1.78
C ILE A 79 -5.38 1.82 -3.12
N ASP A 80 -6.40 1.91 -3.96
CA ASP A 80 -6.36 1.35 -5.32
C ASP A 80 -5.22 1.98 -6.15
N ARG A 81 -5.05 3.30 -6.08
CA ARG A 81 -3.95 4.05 -6.70
C ARG A 81 -2.57 3.55 -6.28
N MET A 82 -2.40 3.20 -5.00
CA MET A 82 -1.14 2.77 -4.40
C MET A 82 -0.83 1.28 -4.61
N THR A 83 -1.84 0.46 -4.87
CA THR A 83 -1.70 -0.98 -5.10
C THR A 83 -0.57 -1.36 -6.08
N PRO A 84 -0.48 -0.78 -7.30
CA PRO A 84 0.58 -1.16 -8.25
C PRO A 84 2.00 -0.78 -7.79
N PHE A 85 2.16 0.05 -6.75
CA PHE A 85 3.48 0.43 -6.25
C PHE A 85 4.10 -0.60 -5.30
N ILE A 86 3.29 -1.52 -4.76
CA ILE A 86 3.73 -2.49 -3.76
C ILE A 86 3.33 -3.93 -4.08
N VAL A 87 2.57 -4.19 -5.15
CA VAL A 87 2.41 -5.55 -5.67
C VAL A 87 3.76 -6.06 -6.19
N GLY A 88 4.10 -7.31 -5.83
CA GLY A 88 5.41 -7.92 -6.08
C GLY A 88 6.47 -7.60 -5.02
N GLU A 89 6.16 -6.73 -4.06
CA GLU A 89 7.08 -6.41 -2.97
C GLU A 89 6.88 -7.34 -1.77
N ASN A 90 7.93 -7.52 -0.97
CA ASN A 90 7.86 -8.33 0.24
C ASN A 90 7.14 -7.57 1.37
N PRO A 91 6.03 -8.10 1.92
CA PRO A 91 5.24 -7.39 2.93
C PRO A 91 5.98 -7.21 4.26
N LEU A 92 7.09 -7.90 4.49
CA LEU A 92 7.89 -7.79 5.71
C LEU A 92 8.83 -6.59 5.71
N ASP A 93 9.02 -5.92 4.57
CA ASP A 93 9.82 -4.69 4.44
C ASP A 93 9.01 -3.43 4.81
N VAL A 94 8.30 -3.45 5.94
CA VAL A 94 7.26 -2.47 6.30
C VAL A 94 7.74 -1.02 6.20
N ASP A 95 8.87 -0.68 6.83
CA ASP A 95 9.40 0.70 6.84
C ASP A 95 9.76 1.20 5.43
N ARG A 96 10.33 0.31 4.59
CA ARG A 96 10.69 0.63 3.20
C ARG A 96 9.44 0.87 2.37
N LEU A 97 8.42 0.02 2.51
CA LEU A 97 7.16 0.16 1.79
C LEU A 97 6.38 1.41 2.22
N TYR A 98 6.37 1.72 3.52
CA TYR A 98 5.83 2.97 4.02
C TYR A 98 6.53 4.18 3.39
N GLU A 99 7.87 4.23 3.43
CA GLU A 99 8.62 5.33 2.82
C GLU A 99 8.39 5.40 1.31
N HIS A 100 8.31 4.25 0.63
CA HIS A 100 8.02 4.17 -0.80
C HIS A 100 6.66 4.79 -1.13
N LEU A 101 5.61 4.44 -0.39
CA LEU A 101 4.27 4.99 -0.58
C LEU A 101 4.21 6.49 -0.25
N VAL A 102 4.89 6.93 0.82
CA VAL A 102 4.97 8.35 1.18
C VAL A 102 5.65 9.15 0.07
N GLN A 103 6.73 8.65 -0.52
CA GLN A 103 7.37 9.32 -1.66
C GLN A 103 6.41 9.32 -2.87
N LYS A 104 5.88 8.15 -3.24
CA LYS A 104 5.01 7.95 -4.42
C LYS A 104 3.78 8.84 -4.42
N MET A 105 3.25 9.13 -3.23
CA MET A 105 2.03 9.92 -3.04
C MET A 105 2.31 11.36 -2.57
N SER A 106 3.54 11.85 -2.71
CA SER A 106 3.93 13.19 -2.23
C SER A 106 3.12 14.32 -2.88
N GLY A 107 2.84 14.23 -4.19
CA GLY A 107 2.01 15.20 -4.91
C GLY A 107 0.53 15.17 -4.49
N GLU A 108 0.07 14.03 -3.98
CA GLU A 108 -1.26 13.76 -3.46
C GLU A 108 -1.38 14.07 -1.95
N GLY A 109 -0.33 14.59 -1.31
CA GLY A 109 -0.33 15.01 0.09
C GLY A 109 -0.07 13.89 1.09
N SER A 110 0.93 13.05 0.86
CA SER A 110 1.24 11.86 1.69
C SER A 110 1.60 12.08 3.16
N VAL A 111 1.79 13.32 3.60
CA VAL A 111 2.17 13.65 4.99
C VAL A 111 0.98 14.05 5.86
N GLU A 112 -0.20 14.27 5.28
CA GLU A 112 -1.41 14.67 6.02
C GLU A 112 -2.71 14.25 5.32
N GLY A 113 -3.85 14.40 6.01
CA GLY A 113 -5.18 14.19 5.43
C GLY A 113 -5.48 12.75 5.02
N VAL A 114 -6.26 12.59 3.94
CA VAL A 114 -6.79 11.29 3.49
C VAL A 114 -5.70 10.38 2.89
N THR A 115 -4.62 10.96 2.36
CA THR A 115 -3.54 10.21 1.73
C THR A 115 -2.68 9.49 2.77
N VAL A 116 -2.25 10.17 3.83
CA VAL A 116 -1.53 9.50 4.94
C VAL A 116 -2.42 8.47 5.64
N THR A 117 -3.73 8.72 5.71
CA THR A 117 -4.71 7.78 6.26
C THR A 117 -4.82 6.49 5.43
N ALA A 118 -4.78 6.61 4.11
CA ALA A 118 -4.76 5.46 3.20
C ALA A 118 -3.45 4.66 3.36
N ILE A 119 -2.31 5.36 3.45
CA ILE A 119 -0.99 4.75 3.69
C ILE A 119 -0.99 3.98 5.01
N SER A 120 -1.49 4.58 6.10
CA SER A 120 -1.52 3.92 7.41
C SER A 120 -2.38 2.67 7.42
N GLY A 121 -3.50 2.66 6.68
CA GLY A 121 -4.33 1.45 6.56
C GLY A 121 -3.63 0.28 5.88
N ILE A 122 -2.76 0.57 4.90
CA ILE A 122 -1.88 -0.44 4.29
C ILE A 122 -0.80 -0.87 5.28
N GLU A 123 -0.11 0.09 5.92
CA GLU A 123 0.97 -0.17 6.88
C GLU A 123 0.51 -1.08 8.04
N VAL A 124 -0.67 -0.84 8.61
CA VAL A 124 -1.24 -1.70 9.65
C VAL A 124 -1.44 -3.13 9.14
N ALA A 125 -1.91 -3.31 7.90
CA ALA A 125 -2.05 -4.64 7.30
C ALA A 125 -0.70 -5.34 7.06
N LEU A 126 0.36 -4.57 6.75
CA LEU A 126 1.72 -5.10 6.63
C LEU A 126 2.27 -5.54 7.99
N HIS A 127 1.99 -4.79 9.06
CA HIS A 127 2.33 -5.19 10.43
C HIS A 127 1.58 -6.45 10.88
N ASP A 128 0.31 -6.63 10.48
CA ASP A 128 -0.45 -7.86 10.72
C ASP A 128 0.18 -9.07 9.99
N LEU A 129 0.71 -8.88 8.77
CA LEU A 129 1.46 -9.92 8.05
C LEU A 129 2.80 -10.27 8.71
N ALA A 130 3.43 -9.30 9.38
CA ALA A 130 4.73 -9.48 10.01
C ALA A 130 4.66 -10.12 11.40
N GLY A 131 3.49 -10.12 12.05
CA GLY A 131 3.24 -10.64 13.40
C GLY A 131 3.06 -12.15 13.47
#